data_AF-A0A8T3NUD0-F1
#
_entry.id   AF-A0A8T3NUD0-F1
#
_cell.length_a   1.000
_cell.length_b   1.000
_cell.length_c   1.000
_cell.angle_alpha   90.00
_cell.angle_beta   90.00
_cell.angle_gamma   90.00
#
_symmetry.space_group_name_H-M   'P 1'
#
loop_
_entity.id
_entity.type
_entity.pdbx_description
1 polymer ?
#
loop_
_entity_poly.entity_id
_entity_poly.type
_entity_poly.pdbx_seq_one_letter_code
_entity_poly.pdbx_strand_id
1 'polypeptide(L)'
;FTLMAEYEGRWPLFHQDLYRLSGAHEIVASGLLDERQDQGVTLLEWADRLDLRLDPYRLELRFAFAGEDGRIIESRCADAARHARYMHAGRAWEATTRGDR
;
A
#
# COMPACT_ATOMS: atom_id res chain seq x y z
N PHE A 1 -10.22 -2.32 -16.58
CA PHE A 1 -9.82 -2.47 -15.16
C PHE A 1 -8.67 -3.44 -15.12
N THR A 2 -7.57 -3.06 -14.47
CA THR A 2 -6.33 -3.85 -14.44
C THR A 2 -6.14 -4.36 -13.01
N LEU A 3 -5.95 -5.67 -12.83
CA LEU A 3 -5.74 -6.25 -11.49
C LEU A 3 -4.39 -5.86 -10.89
N MET A 4 -3.41 -5.56 -11.75
CA MET A 4 -2.10 -5.04 -11.37
C MET A 4 -1.61 -4.02 -12.41
N ALA A 5 -1.12 -2.89 -11.93
CA ALA A 5 -0.40 -1.90 -12.73
C ALA A 5 1.04 -1.76 -12.23
N GLU A 6 1.97 -1.63 -13.16
CA GLU A 6 3.39 -1.41 -12.90
C GLU A 6 3.77 -0.01 -13.35
N TYR A 7 4.41 0.74 -12.46
CA TYR A 7 4.87 2.10 -12.75
C TYR A 7 6.37 2.19 -12.58
N GLU A 8 7.04 2.72 -13.60
CA GLU A 8 8.48 2.99 -13.56
C GLU A 8 8.78 4.22 -12.67
N GLY A 9 9.83 4.11 -11.88
CA GLY A 9 10.30 5.16 -10.99
C GLY A 9 11.68 4.83 -10.45
N ARG A 10 12.14 5.58 -9.44
CA ARG A 10 13.39 5.25 -8.73
C ARG A 10 13.37 3.82 -8.19
N TRP A 11 12.19 3.40 -7.72
CA TRP A 11 11.84 2.02 -7.41
C TRP A 11 10.56 1.71 -8.18
N PRO A 12 10.44 0.57 -8.87
CA PRO A 12 9.19 0.16 -9.50
C PRO A 12 8.05 0.12 -8.47
N LEU A 13 6.88 0.64 -8.84
CA LEU A 13 5.67 0.56 -8.02
C LEU A 13 4.73 -0.49 -8.62
N PHE A 14 4.40 -1.51 -7.84
CA PHE A 14 3.43 -2.55 -8.17
C PHE A 14 2.12 -2.24 -7.45
N HIS A 15 1.11 -1.77 -8.17
CA HIS A 15 -0.21 -1.46 -7.63
C HIS A 15 -1.17 -2.60 -7.94
N GLN A 16 -1.71 -3.25 -6.92
CA GLN A 16 -2.65 -4.35 -7.07
C GLN A 16 -3.98 -4.01 -6.40
N ASP A 17 -5.08 -4.32 -7.09
CA ASP A 17 -6.44 -4.17 -6.57
C ASP A 17 -7.09 -5.55 -6.44
N LEU A 18 -7.24 -5.99 -5.20
CA LEU A 18 -7.75 -7.32 -4.87
C LEU A 18 -9.27 -7.36 -4.72
N TYR A 19 -9.99 -6.25 -4.92
CA TYR A 19 -11.44 -6.16 -4.71
C TYR A 19 -12.24 -7.25 -5.42
N ARG A 20 -11.77 -7.66 -6.61
CA ARG A 20 -12.47 -8.62 -7.47
C ARG A 20 -12.14 -10.08 -7.20
N LEU A 21 -11.15 -10.36 -6.36
CA LEU A 21 -10.68 -11.72 -6.09
C LEU A 21 -11.36 -12.28 -4.84
N SER A 22 -11.79 -13.54 -4.94
CA SER A 22 -12.65 -14.26 -4.02
C SER A 22 -11.82 -15.01 -2.96
N GLY A 23 -10.85 -14.32 -2.36
CA GLY A 23 -10.00 -14.86 -1.29
C GLY A 23 -8.64 -15.36 -1.75
N ALA A 24 -7.84 -15.83 -0.78
CA ALA A 24 -6.42 -16.16 -0.90
C ALA A 24 -6.07 -17.02 -2.12
N HIS A 25 -6.86 -18.08 -2.38
CA HIS A 25 -6.57 -19.04 -3.44
C HIS A 25 -6.60 -18.41 -4.84
N GLU A 26 -7.60 -17.56 -5.12
CA GLU A 26 -7.71 -16.91 -6.42
C GLU A 26 -6.59 -15.89 -6.62
N ILE A 27 -6.15 -15.24 -5.54
CA ILE A 27 -5.04 -14.28 -5.57
C ILE A 27 -3.71 -14.98 -5.86
N VAL A 28 -3.43 -16.12 -5.21
CA VAL A 28 -2.23 -16.90 -5.50
C VAL A 28 -2.26 -17.44 -6.94
N ALA A 29 -3.41 -17.94 -7.40
CA ALA A 29 -3.57 -18.47 -8.76
C ALA A 29 -3.50 -17.39 -9.85
N SER A 30 -3.84 -16.15 -9.54
CA SER A 30 -3.83 -15.04 -10.51
C SER A 30 -2.43 -14.62 -10.98
N GLY A 31 -1.37 -15.11 -10.33
CA GLY A 31 0.02 -14.71 -10.64
C GLY A 31 0.31 -13.25 -10.28
N LEU A 32 -0.53 -12.62 -9.44
CA LEU A 32 -0.33 -11.24 -9.00
C LEU A 32 0.83 -11.13 -8.01
N LEU A 33 1.14 -12.18 -7.25
CA LEU A 33 2.27 -12.21 -6.33
C LEU A 33 3.44 -12.92 -7.00
N ASP A 34 4.50 -12.19 -7.32
CA ASP A 34 5.71 -12.73 -7.97
C ASP A 34 6.99 -12.00 -7.53
N GLU A 35 8.13 -12.57 -7.91
CA GLU A 35 9.47 -12.14 -7.49
C GLU A 35 9.86 -10.70 -7.93
N ARG A 36 9.15 -10.10 -8.90
CA ARG A 36 9.44 -8.73 -9.34
C ARG A 36 9.20 -7.72 -8.22
N GLN A 37 8.27 -8.03 -7.32
CA GLN A 37 7.91 -7.18 -6.19
C GLN A 37 9.06 -7.00 -5.18
N ASP A 38 10.03 -7.91 -5.16
CA ASP A 38 11.22 -7.79 -4.31
C ASP A 38 12.15 -6.64 -4.75
N GLN A 39 11.99 -6.14 -5.98
CA GLN A 39 12.80 -5.06 -6.55
C GLN A 39 12.18 -3.67 -6.37
N GLY A 40 11.02 -3.56 -5.73
CA GLY A 40 10.25 -2.31 -5.70
C GLY A 40 9.37 -2.13 -4.46
N VAL A 41 8.30 -1.36 -4.66
CA VAL A 41 7.29 -1.09 -3.63
C VAL A 41 5.97 -1.66 -4.12
N THR A 42 5.29 -2.44 -3.28
CA THR A 42 3.97 -2.99 -3.58
C THR A 42 2.89 -2.23 -2.80
N LEU A 43 1.89 -1.73 -3.51
CA LEU A 43 0.67 -1.15 -2.96
C LEU A 43 -0.49 -2.11 -3.19
N LEU A 44 -1.07 -2.60 -2.10
CA LEU A 44 -2.20 -3.53 -2.13
C LEU A 44 -3.47 -2.81 -1.67
N GLU A 45 -4.43 -2.64 -2.58
CA GLU A 45 -5.80 -2.28 -2.21
C GLU A 45 -6.59 -3.52 -1.84
N TRP A 46 -7.48 -3.39 -0.84
CA TRP A 46 -8.28 -4.50 -0.30
C TRP A 46 -7.42 -5.67 0.20
N ALA A 47 -6.27 -5.36 0.80
CA ALA A 47 -5.29 -6.34 1.29
C ALA A 47 -5.86 -7.37 2.29
N ASP A 48 -6.93 -7.03 3.01
CA ASP A 48 -7.64 -7.95 3.91
C ASP A 48 -8.17 -9.21 3.19
N ARG A 49 -8.35 -9.17 1.86
CA ARG A 49 -8.80 -10.31 1.05
C ARG A 49 -7.76 -11.41 0.87
N LEU A 50 -6.49 -11.11 1.14
CA LEU A 50 -5.42 -12.10 1.00
C LEU A 50 -5.56 -13.26 1.98
N ASP A 51 -6.29 -13.11 3.11
CA ASP A 51 -6.47 -14.11 4.18
C ASP A 51 -5.20 -14.89 4.56
N LEU A 52 -4.04 -14.27 4.29
CA LEU A 52 -2.69 -14.77 4.47
C LEU A 52 -1.95 -13.76 5.34
N ARG A 53 -0.92 -14.24 6.04
CA ARG A 53 -0.06 -13.33 6.81
C ARG A 53 0.78 -12.49 5.85
N LEU A 54 0.26 -11.31 5.55
CA LEU A 54 1.02 -10.21 4.97
C LEU A 54 2.26 -9.91 5.81
N ASP A 55 3.29 -9.33 5.19
CA ASP A 55 4.50 -8.88 5.87
C ASP A 55 4.12 -8.09 7.14
N PRO A 56 4.53 -8.54 8.34
CA PRO A 56 4.24 -7.83 9.59
C PRO A 56 4.88 -6.45 9.63
N TYR A 57 5.92 -6.21 8.83
CA TYR A 57 6.66 -4.95 8.77
C TYR A 57 6.16 -3.99 7.68
N ARG A 58 5.01 -4.28 7.05
CA ARG A 58 4.36 -3.37 6.10
C ARG A 58 3.86 -2.09 6.79
N LEU A 59 3.67 -1.04 6.00
CA LEU A 59 2.85 0.10 6.38
C LEU A 59 1.40 -0.18 5.97
N GLU A 60 0.52 -0.38 6.92
CA GLU A 60 -0.91 -0.50 6.70
C GLU A 60 -1.57 0.88 6.81
N LEU A 61 -2.44 1.21 5.85
CA LEU A 61 -3.22 2.43 5.85
C LEU A 61 -4.71 2.08 5.85
N ARG A 62 -5.45 2.58 6.85
CA ARG A 62 -6.90 2.43 6.94
C ARG A 62 -7.56 3.79 6.73
N PHE A 63 -8.55 3.83 5.86
CA PHE A 63 -9.28 5.04 5.53
C PHE A 63 -10.68 4.96 6.15
N ALA A 64 -11.08 6.00 6.86
CA ALA A 64 -12.42 6.15 7.42
C ALA A 64 -13.04 7.47 6.95
N PHE A 65 -14.37 7.48 6.81
CA PHE A 65 -15.11 8.69 6.48
C PHE A 65 -15.09 9.68 7.65
N ALA A 66 -14.93 10.96 7.34
CA ALA A 66 -15.00 12.05 8.30
C ALA A 66 -15.81 13.21 7.70
N GLY A 67 -17.13 13.16 7.89
CA GLY A 67 -18.07 14.05 7.19
C GLY A 67 -18.22 13.69 5.71
N GLU A 68 -18.65 14.66 4.90
CA GLU A 68 -18.95 14.47 3.48
C GLU A 68 -17.66 14.26 2.66
N ASP A 69 -16.74 15.21 2.74
CA ASP A 69 -15.50 15.21 1.94
C ASP A 69 -14.23 14.84 2.73
N GLY A 70 -14.32 14.73 4.06
CA GLY A 70 -13.17 14.43 4.89
C GLY A 70 -12.87 12.94 4.97
N ARG A 71 -11.60 12.60 5.15
CA ARG A 71 -11.12 11.25 5.45
C ARG A 71 -10.17 11.29 6.63
N ILE A 72 -10.29 10.30 7.51
CA ILE A 72 -9.27 9.99 8.51
C ILE A 72 -8.44 8.84 7.94
N ILE A 73 -7.12 8.99 7.96
CA ILE A 73 -6.19 7.95 7.55
C ILE A 73 -5.42 7.52 8.80
N GLU A 74 -5.63 6.28 9.22
CA GLU A 74 -4.84 5.66 10.27
C GLU A 74 -3.70 4.87 9.64
N SER A 75 -2.47 5.07 10.12
CA SER A 75 -1.32 4.28 9.70
C SER A 75 -0.86 3.35 10.81
N ARG A 76 -0.52 2.11 10.46
CA ARG A 76 -0.01 1.08 11.38
C ARG A 76 1.18 0.36 10.78
N CYS A 77 2.12 -0.04 11.62
CA CYS A 77 3.22 -0.93 11.26
C CYS A 77 3.66 -1.62 12.56
N ALA A 78 3.95 -2.92 12.52
CA ALA A 78 4.32 -3.65 13.73
C ALA A 78 5.66 -3.18 14.32
N ASP A 79 6.55 -2.66 13.47
CA ASP A 79 7.83 -2.07 13.88
C ASP A 79 7.68 -0.55 14.04
N ALA A 80 7.76 -0.08 15.29
CA ALA A 80 7.63 1.33 15.62
C ALA A 80 8.75 2.21 15.04
N ALA A 81 9.98 1.70 14.94
CA ALA A 81 11.09 2.45 14.35
C ALA A 81 10.89 2.61 12.84
N ARG A 82 10.43 1.55 12.17
CA ARG A 82 10.06 1.61 10.76
C ARG A 82 8.85 2.53 10.51
N HIS A 83 7.81 2.45 11.34
CA HIS A 83 6.66 3.37 11.29
C HIS A 83 7.12 4.84 11.37
N ALA A 84 7.96 5.16 12.36
CA ALA A 84 8.48 6.50 12.54
C ALA A 84 9.25 7.01 11.31
N ARG A 85 10.03 6.13 10.65
CA ARG A 85 10.74 6.46 9.40
C ARG A 85 9.77 6.79 8.27
N TYR A 86 8.71 5.99 8.07
CA TYR A 86 7.70 6.29 7.06
C TYR A 86 6.99 7.62 7.34
N MET A 87 6.58 7.85 8.58
CA MET A 87 5.89 9.09 8.97
C MET A 87 6.80 10.32 8.85
N HIS A 88 8.08 10.18 9.18
CA HIS A 88 9.07 11.25 8.98
C HIS A 88 9.25 11.58 7.49
N ALA A 89 9.43 10.55 6.64
CA ALA A 89 9.55 10.72 5.20
C ALA A 89 8.29 11.39 4.60
N GLY A 90 7.10 10.97 5.02
CA GLY A 90 5.83 11.57 4.58
C GLY A 90 5.72 13.06 4.93
N ARG A 91 6.07 13.44 6.17
CA ARG A 91 6.09 14.86 6.58
C ARG A 91 7.13 15.68 5.82
N ALA A 92 8.31 15.12 5.58
CA ALA A 92 9.34 15.79 4.80
C ALA A 92 8.87 16.01 3.36
N TRP A 93 8.25 15.01 2.73
CA TRP A 93 7.65 15.13 1.40
C TRP A 93 6.52 16.16 1.36
N GLU A 94 5.64 16.19 2.36
CA GLU A 94 4.57 17.19 2.43
C GLU A 94 5.14 18.61 2.49
N ALA A 95 6.16 18.85 3.31
CA ALA A 95 6.83 20.14 3.43
C ALA A 95 7.48 20.58 2.10
N THR A 96 8.07 19.65 1.34
CA THR A 96 8.67 19.98 0.03
C THR A 96 7.64 20.17 -1.08
N THR A 97 6.48 19.52 -1.00
CA THR A 97 5.50 19.47 -2.11
C THR A 97 4.36 20.48 -1.93
N ARG A 98 4.12 20.96 -0.70
CA ARG A 98 3.17 22.05 -0.43
C ARG A 98 3.81 23.44 -0.40
N GLY A 99 5.15 23.55 -0.36
CA GLY A 99 5.85 24.83 -0.49
C GLY A 99 5.88 25.40 -1.91
N ASP A 100 5.58 24.58 -2.92
CA ASP A 100 5.59 24.91 -4.35
C ASP A 100 4.17 25.11 -4.95
N ARG A 101 3.14 25.28 -4.12
CA ARG A 101 1.77 25.62 -4.56
C ARG A 101 1.28 26.93 -3.98
#